data_AF-A0A5M6CFD6-F1
#
_entry.id   AF-A0A5M6CFD6-F1
#
_cell.length_a   1.000
_cell.length_b   1.000
_cell.length_c   1.000
_cell.angle_alpha   90.00
_cell.angle_beta   90.00
_cell.angle_gamma   90.00
#
_symmetry.space_group_name_H-M   'P 1'
#
loop_
_entity.id
_entity.type
_entity.pdbx_description
1 polymer ?
#
loop_
_entity_poly.entity_id
_entity_poly.type
_entity_poly.pdbx_seq_one_letter_code
_entity_poly.pdbx_strand_id
1 'polypeptide(L)'
;MRQLNSIELKEKFEDYSSDIRYCDVDQLTIKVNQFIFFLRDQPISKRILERIENDFKSLRSNLTVDQFQRNGKYYRDLLEQLYSRELQGAFGYFYIIEKFEINPKYRTHYLDDVGKWYGEKDYNEENDRFKSYFFIPFIELFEWFLRESETINPNDYFSEETQQNIIARIDVLEENLSLKLNIGNQIVFEEVEEVKDLITFLNKKNWFEVIKGKFVDLALAEVISKEVANTIVESITGNKIDLFR
;
A
#
# COMPACT_ATOMS: atom_id res chain seq x y z
N MET A 1 6.69 -9.96 -12.68
CA MET A 1 6.59 -10.89 -11.53
C MET A 1 5.13 -11.38 -11.46
N ARG A 2 4.78 -12.44 -10.70
CA ARG A 2 3.34 -12.70 -10.41
C ARG A 2 2.81 -11.55 -9.55
N GLN A 3 1.54 -11.20 -9.70
CA GLN A 3 0.86 -10.29 -8.77
C GLN A 3 0.69 -10.99 -7.41
N LEU A 4 1.04 -10.27 -6.35
CA LEU A 4 0.88 -10.70 -4.97
C LEU A 4 -0.40 -10.08 -4.39
N ASN A 5 -1.08 -10.82 -3.51
CA ASN A 5 -2.12 -10.24 -2.66
C ASN A 5 -1.50 -9.40 -1.52
N SER A 6 -2.34 -8.73 -0.74
CA SER A 6 -1.92 -7.89 0.39
C SER A 6 -1.03 -8.62 1.40
N ILE A 7 -1.30 -9.90 1.69
CA ILE A 7 -0.59 -10.71 2.67
C ILE A 7 0.80 -11.09 2.14
N GLU A 8 0.85 -11.73 0.97
CA GLU A 8 2.09 -12.12 0.28
C GLU A 8 2.99 -10.90 0.01
N LEU A 9 2.38 -9.76 -0.32
CA LEU A 9 3.10 -8.51 -0.51
C LEU A 9 3.78 -8.04 0.77
N LYS A 10 3.07 -8.08 1.90
CA LYS A 10 3.60 -7.67 3.21
C LYS A 10 4.80 -8.52 3.61
N GLU A 11 4.70 -9.84 3.47
CA GLU A 11 5.81 -10.76 3.75
C GLU A 11 7.04 -10.45 2.88
N LYS A 12 6.85 -10.29 1.56
CA LYS A 12 7.95 -9.96 0.64
C LYS A 12 8.52 -8.57 0.89
N PHE A 13 7.67 -7.62 1.25
CA PHE A 13 8.08 -6.28 1.63
C PHE A 13 8.97 -6.28 2.87
N GLU A 14 8.61 -7.07 3.90
CA GLU A 14 9.42 -7.27 5.10
C GLU A 14 10.76 -7.95 4.79
N ASP A 15 10.77 -8.97 3.93
CA ASP A 15 12.00 -9.64 3.46
C ASP A 15 12.98 -8.63 2.86
N TYR A 16 12.55 -7.87 1.84
CA TYR A 16 13.42 -6.86 1.20
C TYR A 16 13.83 -5.73 2.14
N SER A 17 12.93 -5.33 3.04
CA SER A 17 13.23 -4.27 4.01
C SER A 17 14.29 -4.71 5.01
N SER A 18 14.21 -5.96 5.48
CA SER A 18 15.21 -6.57 6.36
C SER A 18 16.57 -6.63 5.68
N ASP A 19 16.62 -7.09 4.43
CA ASP A 19 17.84 -7.13 3.62
C ASP A 19 18.55 -5.77 3.57
N ILE A 20 17.81 -4.68 3.38
CA ILE A 20 18.38 -3.32 3.35
C ILE A 20 18.80 -2.86 4.74
N ARG A 21 18.01 -3.13 5.79
CA ARG A 21 18.35 -2.74 7.17
C ARG A 21 19.70 -3.32 7.61
N TYR A 22 20.00 -4.55 7.21
CA TYR A 22 21.20 -5.27 7.65
C TYR A 22 22.34 -5.34 6.61
N CYS A 23 22.15 -4.79 5.40
CA CYS A 23 23.23 -4.79 4.40
C CYS A 23 24.38 -3.84 4.75
N ASP A 24 25.57 -4.17 4.26
CA ASP A 24 26.73 -3.29 4.26
C ASP A 24 26.62 -2.22 3.15
N VAL A 25 27.58 -1.29 3.14
CA VAL A 25 27.67 -0.22 2.14
C VAL A 25 27.80 -0.77 0.72
N ASP A 26 28.51 -1.89 0.55
CA ASP A 26 28.82 -2.43 -0.78
C ASP A 26 27.58 -3.06 -1.44
N GLN A 27 26.62 -3.56 -0.67
CA GLN A 27 25.36 -4.14 -1.17
C GLN A 27 24.19 -3.14 -1.22
N LEU A 28 24.29 -2.00 -0.54
CA LEU A 28 23.18 -1.06 -0.35
C LEU A 28 22.48 -0.69 -1.66
N THR A 29 23.23 -0.22 -2.65
CA THR A 29 22.65 0.23 -3.92
C THR A 29 21.94 -0.89 -4.67
N ILE A 30 22.47 -2.11 -4.62
CA ILE A 30 21.84 -3.27 -5.27
C ILE A 30 20.51 -3.58 -4.58
N LYS A 31 20.51 -3.67 -3.25
CA LYS A 31 19.34 -4.03 -2.44
C LYS A 31 18.23 -2.97 -2.54
N VAL A 32 18.56 -1.68 -2.44
CA VAL A 32 17.58 -0.59 -2.59
C VAL A 32 16.99 -0.59 -4.00
N ASN A 33 17.78 -0.80 -5.05
CA ASN A 33 17.24 -0.92 -6.41
C ASN A 33 16.28 -2.10 -6.55
N GLN A 34 16.65 -3.28 -6.06
CA GLN A 34 15.79 -4.47 -6.09
C GLN A 34 14.46 -4.22 -5.38
N PHE A 35 14.50 -3.59 -4.21
CA PHE A 35 13.33 -3.22 -3.45
C PHE A 35 12.42 -2.24 -4.22
N ILE A 36 12.97 -1.16 -4.79
CA ILE A 36 12.16 -0.20 -5.56
C ILE A 36 11.56 -0.83 -6.83
N PHE A 37 12.32 -1.70 -7.53
CA PHE A 37 11.76 -2.46 -8.66
C PHE A 37 10.60 -3.36 -8.22
N PHE A 38 10.75 -4.06 -7.10
CA PHE A 38 9.68 -4.87 -6.53
C PHE A 38 8.43 -4.03 -6.23
N LEU A 39 8.58 -2.91 -5.52
CA LEU A 39 7.44 -2.03 -5.21
C LEU A 39 6.73 -1.48 -6.45
N ARG A 40 7.47 -1.21 -7.54
CA ARG A 40 6.89 -0.68 -8.78
C ARG A 40 6.19 -1.73 -9.64
N ASP A 41 6.60 -2.99 -9.53
CA ASP A 41 6.00 -4.10 -10.29
C ASP A 41 4.69 -4.59 -9.65
N GLN A 42 4.49 -4.35 -8.36
CA GLN A 42 3.29 -4.78 -7.64
C GLN A 42 2.18 -3.73 -7.68
N PRO A 43 0.95 -4.05 -8.14
CA PRO A 43 -0.14 -3.08 -8.27
C PRO A 43 -0.52 -2.38 -6.96
N ILE A 44 -0.61 -3.13 -5.86
CA ILE A 44 -0.93 -2.60 -4.52
C ILE A 44 0.14 -1.59 -4.10
N SER A 45 1.42 -1.99 -4.17
CA SER A 45 2.54 -1.13 -3.82
C SER A 45 2.60 0.12 -4.66
N LYS A 46 2.49 -0.02 -5.99
CA LYS A 46 2.46 1.12 -6.91
C LYS A 46 1.37 2.12 -6.52
N ARG A 47 0.17 1.64 -6.20
CA ARG A 47 -0.93 2.51 -5.77
C ARG A 47 -0.63 3.23 -4.45
N ILE A 48 0.01 2.56 -3.50
CA ILE A 48 0.48 3.18 -2.25
C ILE A 48 1.51 4.27 -2.53
N LEU A 49 2.49 4.01 -3.40
CA LEU A 49 3.49 5.01 -3.79
C LEU A 49 2.84 6.25 -4.43
N GLU A 50 1.87 6.05 -5.32
CA GLU A 50 1.08 7.15 -5.89
C GLU A 50 0.31 7.93 -4.82
N ARG A 51 -0.20 7.28 -3.76
CA ARG A 51 -0.83 7.98 -2.65
C ARG A 51 0.16 8.82 -1.87
N ILE A 52 1.33 8.28 -1.53
CA ILE A 52 2.41 9.05 -0.87
C ILE A 52 2.76 10.29 -1.72
N GLU A 53 2.89 10.14 -3.04
CA GLU A 53 3.17 11.27 -3.93
C GLU A 53 2.08 12.35 -3.92
N ASN A 54 0.81 11.95 -3.83
CA ASN A 54 -0.32 12.87 -3.80
C ASN A 54 -0.48 13.56 -2.44
N ASP A 55 -0.45 12.77 -1.37
CA ASP A 55 -0.70 13.22 0.01
C ASP A 55 0.43 14.15 0.48
N PHE A 56 1.67 13.94 0.01
CA PHE A 56 2.85 14.73 0.34
C PHE A 56 3.38 15.57 -0.82
N LYS A 57 2.52 15.96 -1.76
CA LYS A 57 2.90 16.73 -2.96
C LYS A 57 3.61 18.05 -2.65
N SER A 58 3.23 18.73 -1.56
CA SER A 58 3.87 19.98 -1.12
C SER A 58 5.34 19.75 -0.75
N LEU A 59 5.63 18.71 0.04
CA LEU A 59 6.97 18.32 0.43
C LEU A 59 7.82 17.93 -0.79
N ARG A 60 7.27 17.15 -1.72
CA ARG A 60 7.95 16.82 -2.99
C ARG A 60 8.35 18.07 -3.77
N SER A 61 7.46 19.05 -3.85
CA SER A 61 7.71 20.31 -4.57
C SER A 61 8.89 21.09 -3.95
N ASN A 62 9.01 21.04 -2.61
CA ASN A 62 10.13 21.66 -1.89
C ASN A 62 11.47 20.95 -2.13
N LEU A 63 11.45 19.64 -2.43
CA LEU A 63 12.64 18.86 -2.75
C LEU A 63 13.14 19.06 -4.19
N THR A 64 12.23 19.29 -5.14
CA THR A 64 12.57 19.44 -6.57
C THR A 64 13.25 20.77 -6.95
N VAL A 65 13.65 21.57 -5.96
CA VAL A 65 14.43 22.80 -6.19
C VAL A 65 15.78 22.45 -6.78
N ASP A 66 16.25 23.28 -7.73
CA ASP A 66 17.55 23.14 -8.41
C ASP A 66 18.66 22.87 -7.39
N GLN A 67 19.50 21.85 -7.65
CA GLN A 67 20.60 21.46 -6.78
C GLN A 67 21.55 22.63 -6.50
N PHE A 68 21.72 23.57 -7.44
CA PHE A 68 22.55 24.77 -7.24
C PHE A 68 21.95 25.78 -6.25
N GLN A 69 20.66 25.67 -5.94
CA GLN A 69 19.97 26.52 -4.97
C GLN A 69 19.96 25.91 -3.55
N ARG A 70 20.36 24.63 -3.41
CA ARG A 70 20.40 23.92 -2.12
C ARG A 70 21.64 24.35 -1.32
N ASN A 71 21.47 25.31 -0.41
CA ASN A 71 22.50 25.76 0.52
C ASN A 71 22.25 25.24 1.96
N GLY A 72 23.18 25.49 2.89
CA GLY A 72 23.03 25.05 4.29
C GLY A 72 21.80 25.60 5.02
N LYS A 73 21.21 26.71 4.56
CA LYS A 73 19.93 27.20 5.10
C LYS A 73 18.77 26.36 4.57
N TYR A 74 18.74 26.06 3.27
CA TYR A 74 17.73 25.20 2.65
C TYR A 74 17.60 23.85 3.36
N TYR A 75 18.72 23.15 3.62
CA TYR A 75 18.69 21.86 4.31
C TYR A 75 18.07 21.98 5.71
N ARG A 76 18.45 23.00 6.48
CA ARG A 76 17.90 23.24 7.82
C ARG A 76 16.41 23.57 7.79
N ASP A 77 16.01 24.52 6.94
CA ASP A 77 14.61 24.95 6.83
C ASP A 77 13.70 23.78 6.41
N LEU A 78 14.19 22.83 5.60
CA LEU A 78 13.42 21.63 5.23
C LEU A 78 13.37 20.62 6.38
N LEU A 79 14.48 20.37 7.07
CA LEU A 79 14.50 19.45 8.23
C LEU A 79 13.59 19.94 9.36
N GLU A 80 13.49 21.25 9.57
CA GLU A 80 12.56 21.85 10.53
C GLU A 80 11.09 21.59 10.17
N GLN A 81 10.78 21.36 8.89
CA GLN A 81 9.43 20.96 8.43
C GLN A 81 9.12 19.48 8.68
N LEU A 82 10.13 18.63 8.95
CA LEU A 82 9.95 17.19 9.19
C LEU A 82 9.58 16.91 10.65
N TYR A 83 8.54 17.58 11.16
CA TYR A 83 8.12 17.51 12.56
C TYR A 83 7.32 16.24 12.92
N SER A 84 6.96 15.42 11.93
CA SER A 84 6.18 14.20 12.10
C SER A 84 6.87 13.00 11.45
N ARG A 85 6.53 11.79 11.92
CA ARG A 85 7.10 10.55 11.39
C ARG A 85 6.69 10.33 9.94
N GLU A 86 5.47 10.71 9.59
CA GLU A 86 4.90 10.62 8.26
C GLU A 86 5.63 11.55 7.28
N LEU A 87 5.91 12.79 7.69
CA LEU A 87 6.71 13.72 6.87
C LEU A 87 8.14 13.21 6.68
N GLN A 88 8.76 12.67 7.73
CA GLN A 88 10.09 12.07 7.63
C GLN A 88 10.08 10.85 6.69
N GLY A 89 9.04 10.02 6.74
CA GLY A 89 8.87 8.87 5.84
C GLY A 89 8.67 9.29 4.39
N ALA A 90 7.85 10.31 4.13
CA ALA A 90 7.63 10.84 2.80
C ALA A 90 8.92 11.50 2.24
N PHE A 91 9.66 12.24 3.07
CA PHE A 91 10.97 12.76 2.72
C PHE A 91 11.95 11.64 2.34
N GLY A 92 12.02 10.58 3.17
CA GLY A 92 12.82 9.40 2.89
C GLY A 92 12.47 8.74 1.56
N TYR A 93 11.18 8.56 1.29
CA TYR A 93 10.67 8.07 0.00
C TYR A 93 11.14 8.94 -1.17
N PHE A 94 10.91 10.26 -1.11
CA PHE A 94 11.25 11.15 -2.22
C PHE A 94 12.75 11.19 -2.48
N TYR A 95 13.58 11.19 -1.43
CA TYR A 95 15.03 11.09 -1.57
C TYR A 95 15.44 9.79 -2.27
N ILE A 96 14.91 8.64 -1.84
CA ILE A 96 15.23 7.34 -2.43
C ILE A 96 14.81 7.29 -3.90
N ILE A 97 13.62 7.81 -4.24
CA ILE A 97 13.14 7.82 -5.63
C ILE A 97 13.96 8.79 -6.49
N GLU A 98 14.29 9.99 -6.00
CA GLU A 98 15.16 10.94 -6.71
C GLU A 98 16.49 10.28 -7.08
N LYS A 99 17.13 9.58 -6.12
CA LYS A 99 18.35 8.83 -6.38
C LYS A 99 18.10 7.65 -7.33
N PHE A 100 17.02 6.89 -7.15
CA PHE A 100 16.70 5.74 -8.00
C PHE A 100 16.53 6.11 -9.49
N GLU A 101 16.01 7.29 -9.82
CA GLU A 101 15.81 7.73 -11.20
C GLU A 101 17.10 8.19 -11.91
N ILE A 102 18.15 8.54 -11.16
CA ILE A 102 19.41 9.02 -11.71
C ILE A 102 20.29 7.85 -12.17
N ASN A 103 20.93 8.01 -13.34
CA ASN A 103 21.99 7.14 -13.85
C ASN A 103 23.28 7.94 -14.08
N PRO A 104 24.48 7.37 -13.89
CA PRO A 104 24.79 6.00 -13.47
C PRO A 104 24.62 5.77 -11.95
N LYS A 105 24.44 4.49 -11.56
CA LYS A 105 24.34 4.06 -10.15
C LYS A 105 25.62 3.35 -9.72
N TYR A 106 26.34 3.90 -8.75
CA TYR A 106 27.53 3.29 -8.14
C TYR A 106 27.24 2.81 -6.71
N ARG A 107 28.19 2.11 -6.07
CA ARG A 107 27.95 1.43 -4.79
C ARG A 107 27.36 2.30 -3.67
N THR A 108 27.79 3.56 -3.55
CA THR A 108 27.39 4.52 -2.52
C THR A 108 26.35 5.53 -3.00
N HIS A 109 25.70 5.30 -4.14
CA HIS A 109 24.78 6.24 -4.79
C HIS A 109 23.66 6.78 -3.88
N TYR A 110 23.12 5.92 -3.00
CA TYR A 110 22.08 6.34 -2.05
C TYR A 110 22.61 7.08 -0.82
N LEU A 111 23.94 7.08 -0.61
CA LEU A 111 24.59 7.81 0.48
C LEU A 111 24.98 9.23 0.06
N ASP A 112 24.95 9.52 -1.24
CA ASP A 112 25.24 10.83 -1.78
C ASP A 112 24.34 11.90 -1.15
N ASP A 113 24.94 12.91 -0.52
CA ASP A 113 24.25 14.01 0.16
C ASP A 113 23.64 13.65 1.52
N VAL A 114 23.69 12.40 1.99
CA VAL A 114 23.31 12.07 3.38
C VAL A 114 24.08 12.96 4.35
N GLY A 115 25.37 13.18 4.07
CA GLY A 115 26.21 14.10 4.83
C GLY A 115 25.70 15.54 4.87
N LYS A 116 25.10 16.03 3.78
CA LYS A 116 24.54 17.39 3.71
C LYS A 116 23.27 17.54 4.53
N TRP A 117 22.48 16.47 4.63
CA TRP A 117 21.25 16.44 5.42
C TRP A 117 21.54 16.27 6.92
N TYR A 118 22.30 15.25 7.30
CA TYR A 118 22.43 14.86 8.71
C TYR A 118 23.87 14.91 9.24
N GLY A 119 24.76 15.63 8.55
CA GLY A 119 26.16 15.88 8.91
C GLY A 119 27.14 14.94 8.19
N GLU A 120 28.34 15.41 7.87
CA GLU A 120 29.37 14.60 7.19
C GLU A 120 30.03 13.60 8.15
N LYS A 121 30.21 12.36 7.69
CA LYS A 121 30.82 11.24 8.42
C LYS A 121 31.44 10.23 7.46
N ASP A 122 32.01 9.14 7.98
CA ASP A 122 32.47 8.04 7.11
C ASP A 122 31.30 7.27 6.49
N TYR A 123 31.58 6.46 5.45
CA TYR A 123 30.55 5.74 4.70
C TYR A 123 29.71 4.76 5.53
N ASN A 124 30.25 4.17 6.60
CA ASN A 124 29.47 3.27 7.45
C ASN A 124 28.47 4.07 8.28
N GLU A 125 28.92 5.18 8.85
CA GLU A 125 28.04 6.06 9.60
C GLU A 125 27.01 6.76 8.70
N GLU A 126 27.35 7.09 7.45
CA GLU A 126 26.40 7.57 6.45
C GLU A 126 25.36 6.51 6.08
N ASN A 127 25.76 5.24 6.00
CA ASN A 127 24.82 4.13 5.78
C ASN A 127 23.82 3.98 6.94
N ASP A 128 24.30 4.06 8.18
CA ASP A 128 23.43 4.03 9.36
C ASP A 128 22.46 5.21 9.39
N ARG A 129 22.91 6.40 8.95
CA ARG A 129 22.05 7.58 8.79
C ARG A 129 21.05 7.43 7.66
N PHE A 130 21.46 6.92 6.51
CA PHE A 130 20.55 6.61 5.40
C PHE A 130 19.42 5.70 5.90
N LYS A 131 19.78 4.62 6.59
CA LYS A 131 18.80 3.67 7.14
C LYS A 131 17.88 4.34 8.15
N SER A 132 18.44 5.09 9.10
CA SER A 132 17.69 5.66 10.23
C SER A 132 16.78 6.82 9.85
N TYR A 133 17.21 7.68 8.93
CA TYR A 133 16.50 8.91 8.59
C TYR A 133 15.72 8.83 7.29
N PHE A 134 16.10 7.96 6.36
CA PHE A 134 15.42 7.89 5.05
C PHE A 134 14.68 6.57 4.89
N PHE A 135 15.38 5.44 5.04
CA PHE A 135 14.80 4.15 4.72
C PHE A 135 13.75 3.70 5.75
N ILE A 136 14.10 3.59 7.02
CA ILE A 136 13.19 3.10 8.07
C ILE A 136 11.91 3.95 8.15
N PRO A 137 11.96 5.29 8.19
CA PRO A 137 10.74 6.10 8.18
C PRO A 137 9.87 5.89 6.94
N PHE A 138 10.47 5.68 5.76
CA PHE A 138 9.72 5.34 4.55
C PHE A 138 9.00 3.99 4.70
N ILE A 139 9.69 2.98 5.22
CA ILE A 139 9.11 1.66 5.47
C ILE A 139 7.91 1.77 6.43
N GLU A 140 8.08 2.48 7.55
CA GLU A 140 7.01 2.72 8.53
C GLU A 140 5.79 3.41 7.89
N LEU A 141 6.02 4.42 7.04
CA LEU A 141 4.95 5.10 6.31
C LEU A 141 4.23 4.15 5.35
N PHE A 142 4.97 3.36 4.58
CA PHE A 142 4.40 2.41 3.63
C PHE A 142 3.58 1.32 4.35
N GLU A 143 4.08 0.78 5.46
CA GLU A 143 3.36 -0.18 6.31
C GLU A 143 2.08 0.41 6.89
N TRP A 144 2.10 1.68 7.30
CA TRP A 144 0.90 2.38 7.74
C TRP A 144 -0.15 2.43 6.62
N PHE A 145 0.27 2.70 5.37
CA PHE A 145 -0.64 2.65 4.24
C PHE A 145 -1.25 1.27 3.99
N LEU A 146 -0.46 0.19 4.16
CA LEU A 146 -0.96 -1.18 4.07
C LEU A 146 -1.96 -1.52 5.18
N ARG A 147 -1.68 -1.10 6.42
CA ARG A 147 -2.46 -1.50 7.59
C ARG A 147 -3.77 -0.73 7.75
N GLU A 148 -3.68 0.60 7.69
CA GLU A 148 -4.67 1.48 8.32
C GLU A 148 -5.19 2.57 7.40
N SER A 149 -4.52 2.86 6.27
CA SER A 149 -4.88 4.07 5.51
C SER A 149 -6.37 4.12 5.17
N GLU A 150 -7.01 5.21 5.57
CA GLU A 150 -8.35 5.59 5.11
C GLU A 150 -8.25 5.75 3.60
N THR A 151 -8.67 4.71 2.90
CA THR A 151 -8.51 4.56 1.45
C THR A 151 -9.69 5.27 0.81
N ILE A 152 -9.47 6.52 0.43
CA ILE A 152 -10.53 7.43 -0.05
C ILE A 152 -10.88 7.13 -1.51
N ASN A 153 -9.92 6.68 -2.32
CA ASN A 153 -10.12 6.49 -3.76
C ASN A 153 -10.68 5.09 -4.05
N PRO A 154 -11.71 4.94 -4.91
CA PRO A 154 -12.21 3.63 -5.34
C PRO A 154 -11.15 2.72 -6.00
N ASN A 155 -10.09 3.31 -6.56
CA ASN A 155 -8.98 2.55 -7.15
C ASN A 155 -7.94 2.11 -6.10
N ASP A 156 -8.10 2.50 -4.84
CA ASP A 156 -7.27 2.00 -3.75
C ASP A 156 -7.61 0.54 -3.45
N TYR A 157 -6.64 -0.16 -2.88
CA TYR A 157 -6.85 -1.47 -2.28
C TYR A 157 -7.39 -1.32 -0.87
N PHE A 158 -8.02 -2.37 -0.34
CA PHE A 158 -8.43 -2.37 1.06
C PHE A 158 -7.20 -2.42 1.98
N SER A 159 -7.22 -1.65 3.06
CA SER A 159 -6.24 -1.79 4.14
C SER A 159 -6.44 -3.11 4.88
N GLU A 160 -5.42 -3.61 5.57
CA GLU A 160 -5.50 -4.86 6.37
C GLU A 160 -6.68 -4.81 7.36
N GLU A 161 -6.86 -3.70 8.06
CA GLU A 161 -7.98 -3.51 8.98
C GLU A 161 -9.35 -3.55 8.26
N THR A 162 -9.44 -2.92 7.09
CA THR A 162 -10.69 -2.94 6.31
C THR A 162 -10.97 -4.34 5.77
N GLN A 163 -9.93 -5.07 5.36
CA GLN A 163 -10.06 -6.47 4.92
C GLN A 163 -10.61 -7.34 6.04
N GLN A 164 -10.02 -7.27 7.25
CA GLN A 164 -10.48 -8.02 8.42
C GLN A 164 -11.93 -7.67 8.79
N ASN A 165 -12.29 -6.39 8.74
CA ASN A 165 -13.66 -5.95 9.04
C ASN A 165 -14.68 -6.49 8.04
N ILE A 166 -14.34 -6.57 6.75
CA ILE A 166 -15.23 -7.12 5.73
C ILE A 166 -15.30 -8.64 5.84
N ILE A 167 -14.17 -9.32 6.06
CA ILE A 167 -14.11 -10.77 6.31
C ILE A 167 -15.02 -11.14 7.47
N ALA A 168 -14.93 -10.43 8.60
CA ALA A 168 -15.79 -10.66 9.75
C ALA A 168 -17.29 -10.48 9.44
N ARG A 169 -17.65 -9.51 8.57
CA ARG A 169 -19.05 -9.35 8.12
C ARG A 169 -19.50 -10.50 7.24
N ILE A 170 -18.61 -11.01 6.38
CA ILE A 170 -18.88 -12.17 5.54
C ILE A 170 -19.10 -13.41 6.41
N ASP A 171 -18.24 -13.67 7.39
CA ASP A 171 -18.40 -14.81 8.30
C ASP A 171 -19.75 -14.77 9.04
N VAL A 172 -20.14 -13.59 9.55
CA VAL A 172 -21.47 -13.39 10.18
C VAL A 172 -22.61 -13.58 9.17
N LEU A 173 -22.42 -13.18 7.91
CA LEU A 173 -23.42 -13.40 6.87
C LEU A 173 -23.58 -14.89 6.56
N GLU A 174 -22.49 -15.65 6.45
CA GLU A 174 -22.53 -17.11 6.21
C GLU A 174 -23.27 -17.85 7.32
N GLU A 175 -23.04 -17.48 8.59
CA GLU A 175 -23.81 -17.99 9.72
C GLU A 175 -25.31 -17.66 9.58
N ASN A 176 -25.64 -16.42 9.19
CA ASN A 176 -27.03 -16.00 9.01
C ASN A 176 -27.69 -16.66 7.79
N LEU A 177 -26.97 -16.87 6.69
CA LEU A 177 -27.46 -17.58 5.51
C LEU A 177 -27.80 -19.03 5.86
N SER A 178 -26.92 -19.68 6.63
CA SER A 178 -27.09 -21.05 7.12
C SER A 178 -28.29 -21.19 8.07
N LEU A 179 -28.45 -20.25 9.00
CA LEU A 179 -29.41 -20.37 10.10
C LEU A 179 -30.78 -19.72 9.85
N LYS A 180 -30.84 -18.61 9.08
CA LYS A 180 -32.04 -17.74 9.00
C LYS A 180 -32.70 -17.70 7.64
N LEU A 181 -31.93 -17.76 6.57
CA LEU A 181 -32.48 -17.64 5.22
C LEU A 181 -32.90 -18.98 4.63
N ASN A 182 -32.56 -20.10 5.31
CA ASN A 182 -32.76 -21.48 4.83
C ASN A 182 -32.22 -21.67 3.39
N ILE A 183 -31.23 -20.85 3.03
CA ILE A 183 -30.53 -20.92 1.75
C ILE A 183 -29.45 -21.98 1.96
N GLY A 184 -29.83 -23.24 1.76
CA GLY A 184 -28.89 -24.37 1.70
C GLY A 184 -28.23 -24.52 0.34
N ASN A 185 -28.21 -23.47 -0.47
CA ASN A 185 -27.75 -23.55 -1.85
C ASN A 185 -26.23 -23.35 -1.86
N GLN A 186 -25.52 -24.46 -2.05
CA GLN A 186 -24.04 -24.52 -2.07
C GLN A 186 -23.43 -23.43 -2.97
N ILE A 187 -24.10 -23.13 -4.09
CA ILE A 187 -23.68 -22.08 -5.04
C ILE A 187 -23.55 -20.71 -4.34
N VAL A 188 -24.49 -20.31 -3.47
CA VAL A 188 -24.44 -19.00 -2.81
C VAL A 188 -23.26 -18.93 -1.85
N PHE A 189 -22.97 -20.02 -1.13
CA PHE A 189 -21.81 -20.07 -0.24
C PHE A 189 -20.49 -20.02 -1.00
N GLU A 190 -20.39 -20.75 -2.11
CA GLU A 190 -19.20 -20.71 -2.98
C GLU A 190 -18.93 -19.29 -3.50
N GLU A 191 -19.98 -18.57 -3.91
CA GLU A 191 -19.84 -17.18 -4.36
C GLU A 191 -19.43 -16.20 -3.23
N VAL A 192 -19.92 -16.43 -2.00
CA VAL A 192 -19.55 -15.61 -0.83
C VAL A 192 -18.09 -15.85 -0.42
N GLU A 193 -17.65 -17.11 -0.37
CA GLU A 193 -16.25 -17.46 -0.07
C GLU A 193 -15.31 -16.92 -1.16
N GLU A 194 -15.68 -17.00 -2.44
CA GLU A 194 -14.85 -16.41 -3.50
C GLU A 194 -14.73 -14.88 -3.34
N VAL A 195 -15.83 -14.19 -2.98
CA VAL A 195 -15.81 -12.75 -2.70
C VAL A 195 -14.89 -12.41 -1.54
N LYS A 196 -14.86 -13.26 -0.50
CA LYS A 196 -13.96 -13.14 0.65
C LYS A 196 -12.50 -13.23 0.23
N ASP A 197 -12.14 -14.20 -0.61
CA ASP A 197 -10.77 -14.36 -1.10
C ASP A 197 -10.30 -13.16 -1.95
N LEU A 198 -11.18 -12.67 -2.82
CA LEU A 198 -10.87 -11.59 -3.77
C LEU A 198 -10.55 -10.25 -3.10
N ILE A 199 -10.93 -10.04 -1.84
CA ILE A 199 -10.69 -8.79 -1.12
C ILE A 199 -9.20 -8.45 -0.98
N THR A 200 -8.35 -9.49 -0.95
CA THR A 200 -6.90 -9.36 -0.79
C THR A 200 -6.19 -9.06 -2.11
N PHE A 201 -6.86 -9.27 -3.25
CA PHE A 201 -6.31 -9.15 -4.60
C PHE A 201 -6.83 -7.95 -5.37
N LEU A 202 -8.07 -7.54 -5.12
CA LEU A 202 -8.75 -6.53 -5.93
C LEU A 202 -8.73 -5.17 -5.25
N ASN A 203 -8.67 -4.12 -6.07
CA ASN A 203 -9.01 -2.78 -5.59
C ASN A 203 -10.51 -2.69 -5.26
N LYS A 204 -10.90 -1.67 -4.49
CA LYS A 204 -12.28 -1.51 -3.99
C LYS A 204 -13.31 -1.51 -5.11
N LYS A 205 -13.02 -0.79 -6.20
CA LYS A 205 -13.92 -0.68 -7.35
C LYS A 205 -14.16 -2.05 -7.99
N ASN A 206 -13.10 -2.75 -8.35
CA ASN A 206 -13.18 -4.04 -9.04
C ASN A 206 -13.85 -5.08 -8.14
N TRP A 207 -13.50 -5.11 -6.85
CA TRP A 207 -14.13 -6.00 -5.88
C TRP A 207 -15.64 -5.77 -5.78
N PHE A 208 -16.06 -4.50 -5.75
CA PHE A 208 -17.47 -4.13 -5.72
C PHE A 208 -18.22 -4.51 -7.01
N GLU A 209 -17.59 -4.33 -8.17
CA GLU A 209 -18.16 -4.75 -9.45
C GLU A 209 -18.33 -6.28 -9.53
N VAL A 210 -17.36 -7.05 -9.01
CA VAL A 210 -17.45 -8.52 -8.95
C VAL A 210 -18.60 -8.97 -8.06
N ILE A 211 -18.73 -8.43 -6.86
CA ILE A 211 -19.84 -8.74 -5.95
C ILE A 211 -21.18 -8.49 -6.64
N LYS A 212 -21.33 -7.31 -7.26
CA LYS A 212 -22.56 -6.96 -7.96
C LYS A 212 -22.88 -7.96 -9.07
N GLY A 213 -21.91 -8.27 -9.93
CA GLY A 213 -22.09 -9.22 -11.02
C GLY A 213 -22.55 -10.58 -10.51
N LYS A 214 -21.81 -11.16 -9.57
CA LYS A 214 -22.10 -12.48 -8.99
C LYS A 214 -23.52 -12.59 -8.44
N PHE A 215 -23.93 -11.67 -7.57
CA PHE A 215 -25.26 -11.76 -6.94
C PHE A 215 -26.41 -11.31 -7.85
N VAL A 216 -26.16 -10.44 -8.84
CA VAL A 216 -27.14 -10.14 -9.90
C VAL A 216 -27.37 -11.38 -10.77
N ASP A 217 -26.31 -12.06 -11.18
CA ASP A 217 -26.40 -13.27 -12.01
C ASP A 217 -27.17 -14.39 -11.29
N LEU A 218 -26.90 -14.61 -9.99
CA LEU A 218 -27.66 -15.56 -9.18
C LEU A 218 -29.14 -15.20 -9.08
N ALA A 219 -29.48 -13.91 -8.98
CA ALA A 219 -30.86 -13.47 -8.93
C ALA A 219 -31.57 -13.60 -10.28
N LEU A 220 -30.88 -13.33 -11.39
CA LEU A 220 -31.41 -13.50 -12.75
C LEU A 220 -31.60 -14.98 -13.10
N ALA A 221 -30.75 -15.85 -12.57
CA ALA A 221 -30.87 -17.30 -12.68
C ALA A 221 -31.92 -17.90 -11.72
N GLU A 222 -32.64 -17.06 -10.96
CA GLU A 222 -33.64 -17.46 -9.97
C GLU A 222 -33.11 -18.39 -8.87
N VAL A 223 -31.78 -18.40 -8.65
CA VAL A 223 -31.12 -19.15 -7.56
C VAL A 223 -31.43 -18.52 -6.21
N ILE A 224 -31.53 -17.19 -6.18
CA ILE A 224 -31.94 -16.37 -5.04
C ILE A 224 -32.95 -15.30 -5.50
N SER A 225 -33.74 -14.75 -4.58
CA SER A 225 -34.59 -13.60 -4.91
C SER A 225 -33.76 -12.31 -5.02
N LYS A 226 -34.30 -11.29 -5.70
CA LYS A 226 -33.66 -9.98 -5.80
C LYS A 226 -33.47 -9.31 -4.44
N GLU A 227 -34.42 -9.51 -3.53
CA GLU A 227 -34.35 -9.01 -2.15
C GLU A 227 -33.21 -9.68 -1.38
N VAL A 228 -33.02 -10.99 -1.56
CA VAL A 228 -31.91 -11.73 -0.97
C VAL A 228 -30.57 -11.26 -1.54
N ALA A 229 -30.47 -11.08 -2.85
CA ALA A 229 -29.26 -10.57 -3.50
C ALA A 229 -28.88 -9.17 -2.96
N ASN A 230 -29.84 -8.25 -2.86
CA ASN A 230 -29.62 -6.95 -2.23
C ASN A 230 -29.16 -7.11 -0.78
N THR A 231 -29.83 -7.94 0.02
CA THR A 231 -29.48 -8.16 1.44
C THR A 231 -28.04 -8.68 1.60
N ILE A 232 -27.61 -9.60 0.75
CA ILE A 232 -26.24 -10.15 0.77
C ILE A 232 -25.23 -9.03 0.46
N VAL A 233 -25.42 -8.32 -0.65
CA VAL A 233 -24.49 -7.25 -1.05
C VAL A 233 -24.44 -6.12 -0.02
N GLU A 234 -25.58 -5.74 0.55
CA GLU A 234 -25.65 -4.73 1.61
C GLU A 234 -24.92 -5.20 2.87
N SER A 235 -25.06 -6.47 3.25
CA SER A 235 -24.40 -7.05 4.43
C SER A 235 -22.88 -7.08 4.27
N ILE A 236 -22.39 -7.48 3.09
CA ILE A 236 -20.95 -7.55 2.78
C ILE A 236 -20.36 -6.15 2.72
N THR A 237 -20.98 -5.25 1.96
CA THR A 237 -20.41 -3.93 1.66
C THR A 237 -20.67 -2.89 2.75
N GLY A 238 -21.68 -3.12 3.61
CA GLY A 238 -22.16 -2.17 4.61
C GLY A 238 -22.89 -0.97 4.02
N ASN A 239 -23.17 -0.96 2.72
CA ASN A 239 -23.82 0.14 2.02
C ASN A 239 -25.16 -0.31 1.45
N LYS A 240 -26.19 0.53 1.59
CA LYS A 240 -27.49 0.28 0.98
C LYS A 240 -27.39 0.40 -0.55
N ILE A 241 -27.67 -0.68 -1.28
CA ILE A 241 -27.46 -0.76 -2.73
C ILE A 241 -28.69 -1.37 -3.37
N ASP A 242 -29.26 -0.66 -4.35
CA ASP A 242 -30.28 -1.23 -5.21
C ASP A 242 -29.60 -1.81 -6.46
N LEU A 243 -29.48 -3.14 -6.53
CA LEU A 243 -28.81 -3.83 -7.64
C LEU A 243 -29.62 -3.84 -8.94
N PHE A 244 -30.92 -3.59 -8.87
CA PHE A 244 -31.86 -3.82 -9.98
C PHE A 244 -32.63 -2.57 -10.41
N ARG A 245 -32.12 -1.38 -10.06
CA ARG A 245 -32.60 -0.08 -10.56
C ARG A 245 -31.76 0.46 -11.70
#